data_AF-A0AA88PGU4-F1
#
_entry.id   AF-A0AA88PGU4-F1
#
_cell.length_a   1.000
_cell.length_b   1.000
_cell.length_c   1.000
_cell.angle_alpha   90.00
_cell.angle_beta   90.00
_cell.angle_gamma   90.00
#
_symmetry.space_group_name_H-M   'P 1'
#
loop_
_entity.id
_entity.type
_entity.pdbx_description
1 polymer ?
#
loop_
_entity_poly.entity_id
_entity_poly.type
_entity_poly.pdbx_seq_one_letter_code
_entity_poly.pdbx_strand_id
1 'polypeptide(L)'
;MLASTLLLAMAMPLLWAQPYPIPPTCYTKVLHMGKEITQRAAEIKTDHDTYRCTAHLPNLYIDVHNACVMSTMNSYVSLLGGLRERRCAYTRKVQSLSGVGFYP
;
A
#
# COMPACT_ATOMS: atom_id res chain seq x y z
N MET A 1 14.99 -25.67 44.40
CA MET A 1 13.57 -25.26 44.45
C MET A 1 13.40 -23.76 44.22
N LEU A 2 14.01 -22.87 45.03
CA LEU A 2 13.88 -21.40 44.87
C LEU A 2 14.42 -20.84 43.54
N ALA A 3 15.53 -21.38 43.02
CA ALA A 3 16.11 -20.90 41.76
C ALA A 3 15.19 -21.15 40.56
N SER A 4 14.51 -22.31 40.51
CA SER A 4 13.53 -22.62 39.45
C SER A 4 12.29 -21.75 39.52
N THR A 5 11.80 -21.45 40.72
CA THR A 5 10.63 -20.58 40.88
C THR A 5 10.94 -19.13 40.52
N LEU A 6 12.15 -18.66 40.80
CA LEU A 6 12.64 -17.34 40.36
C LEU A 6 12.77 -17.25 38.83
N LEU A 7 13.30 -18.29 38.18
CA LEU A 7 13.39 -18.34 36.72
C LEU A 7 12.00 -18.32 36.04
N LEU A 8 11.04 -19.07 36.58
CA LEU A 8 9.66 -19.07 36.09
C LEU A 8 8.96 -17.72 36.28
N ALA A 9 9.20 -17.05 37.41
CA ALA A 9 8.64 -15.73 37.68
C ALA A 9 9.17 -14.65 36.73
N MET A 10 10.44 -14.73 36.33
CA MET A 10 11.06 -13.78 35.38
C MET A 10 10.69 -14.05 33.92
N ALA A 11 10.34 -15.30 33.57
CA ALA A 11 9.94 -15.67 32.22
C ALA A 11 8.47 -15.31 31.90
N MET A 12 7.60 -15.24 32.92
CA MET A 12 6.16 -15.03 32.75
C MET A 12 5.79 -13.65 32.15
N PRO A 13 6.46 -12.53 32.51
CA PRO A 13 6.23 -11.23 31.87
C PRO A 13 6.63 -11.21 30.39
N LEU A 14 7.63 -11.99 29.98
CA LEU A 14 8.09 -12.06 28.59
C LEU A 14 7.06 -12.76 27.68
N LEU A 15 6.32 -13.73 28.24
CA LEU A 15 5.22 -14.42 27.57
C LEU A 15 3.96 -13.54 27.46
N TRP A 16 3.74 -12.64 28.42
CA TRP A 16 2.60 -11.70 28.42
C TRP A 16 2.88 -10.42 27.65
N ALA A 17 4.14 -10.01 27.53
CA ALA A 17 4.58 -8.88 26.73
C ALA A 17 4.68 -9.19 25.23
N GLN A 18 4.26 -10.40 24.81
CA GLN A 18 4.14 -10.69 23.38
C GLN A 18 3.16 -9.67 22.79
N PRO A 19 3.59 -8.89 21.77
CA PRO A 19 2.69 -7.98 21.09
C PRO A 19 1.55 -8.83 20.53
N TYR A 20 0.37 -8.74 21.18
CA TYR A 20 -0.83 -9.29 20.60
C TYR A 20 -0.93 -8.71 19.19
N PRO A 21 -1.26 -9.50 18.15
CA PRO A 21 -1.47 -8.96 16.82
C PRO A 21 -2.74 -8.10 16.89
N ILE A 22 -2.59 -6.85 17.29
CA ILE A 22 -3.65 -5.84 17.24
C ILE A 22 -3.85 -5.61 15.75
N PRO A 23 -5.00 -6.02 15.18
CA PRO A 23 -5.24 -5.78 13.77
C PRO A 23 -5.18 -4.27 13.54
N PRO A 24 -4.60 -3.82 12.42
CA PRO A 24 -4.58 -2.40 12.10
C PRO A 24 -6.02 -1.86 12.11
N THR A 25 -6.22 -0.67 12.65
CA THR A 25 -7.51 0.01 12.54
C THR A 25 -7.82 0.28 11.08
N CYS A 26 -9.10 0.47 10.72
CA CYS A 26 -9.48 0.84 9.35
C CYS A 26 -8.68 2.06 8.87
N TYR A 27 -8.49 3.03 9.76
CA TYR A 27 -7.66 4.21 9.48
C TYR A 27 -6.20 3.86 9.16
N THR A 28 -5.51 3.07 10.01
CA THR A 28 -4.10 2.75 9.75
C THR A 28 -3.93 1.84 8.53
N LYS A 29 -4.89 0.95 8.28
CA LYS A 29 -4.91 0.11 7.07
C LYS A 29 -5.04 0.95 5.80
N VAL A 30 -6.00 1.88 5.76
CA VAL A 30 -6.21 2.76 4.60
C VAL A 30 -5.01 3.71 4.42
N LEU A 31 -4.45 4.25 5.51
CA LEU A 31 -3.25 5.08 5.46
C LEU A 31 -2.06 4.32 4.86
N HIS A 32 -1.84 3.07 5.30
CA HIS A 32 -0.77 2.23 4.76
C HIS A 32 -1.01 1.91 3.28
N MET A 33 -2.23 1.55 2.91
CA MET A 33 -2.61 1.26 1.53
C MET A 33 -2.42 2.48 0.62
N GLY A 34 -2.81 3.68 1.07
CA GLY A 34 -2.61 4.92 0.33
C GLY A 34 -1.13 5.22 0.07
N LYS A 35 -0.25 4.98 1.06
CA LYS A 35 1.21 5.09 0.89
C LYS A 35 1.74 4.09 -0.13
N GLU A 36 1.31 2.84 -0.04
CA GLU A 36 1.73 1.77 -0.95
C GLU A 36 1.35 2.08 -2.40
N ILE A 37 0.11 2.52 -2.64
CA ILE A 37 -0.35 2.92 -3.98
C ILE A 37 0.43 4.12 -4.50
N THR A 38 0.63 5.14 -3.66
CA THR A 38 1.41 6.35 -3.98
C THR A 38 2.83 5.97 -4.43
N GLN A 39 3.49 5.10 -3.67
CA GLN A 39 4.83 4.63 -3.98
C GLN A 39 4.87 3.83 -5.29
N ARG A 40 3.98 2.86 -5.48
CA ARG A 40 3.92 2.05 -6.71
C ARG A 40 3.66 2.91 -7.95
N ALA A 41 2.79 3.91 -7.84
CA ALA A 41 2.53 4.86 -8.91
C ALA A 41 3.79 5.67 -9.27
N ALA A 42 4.56 6.09 -8.28
CA ALA A 42 5.84 6.77 -8.51
C ALA A 42 6.87 5.84 -9.17
N GLU A 43 6.99 4.60 -8.71
CA GLU A 43 7.89 3.59 -9.29
C GLU A 43 7.57 3.31 -10.76
N ILE A 44 6.30 3.14 -11.12
CA ILE A 44 5.88 2.90 -12.51
C ILE A 44 6.07 4.14 -13.39
N LYS A 45 6.05 5.33 -12.81
CA LYS A 45 6.35 6.55 -13.54
C LYS A 45 7.85 6.70 -13.82
N THR A 46 8.72 6.25 -12.92
CA THR A 46 10.18 6.42 -13.03
C THR A 46 10.90 5.22 -13.62
N ASP A 47 10.23 4.07 -13.71
CA ASP A 47 10.78 2.82 -14.22
C ASP A 47 11.06 2.86 -15.72
N HIS A 48 12.24 2.36 -16.14
CA HIS A 48 12.71 2.45 -17.52
C HIS A 48 11.78 1.77 -18.54
N ASP A 49 11.17 0.64 -18.18
CA ASP A 49 10.33 -0.15 -19.08
C ASP A 49 8.98 0.51 -19.33
N THR A 50 8.49 1.27 -18.35
CA THR A 50 7.15 1.86 -18.36
C THR A 50 7.15 3.37 -18.58
N TYR A 51 8.29 4.05 -18.35
CA TYR A 51 8.48 5.51 -18.44
C TYR A 51 7.90 6.13 -19.71
N ARG A 52 8.15 5.53 -20.88
CA ARG A 52 7.66 6.08 -22.17
C ARG A 52 6.14 6.24 -22.22
N CYS A 53 5.43 5.37 -21.51
CA CYS A 53 3.97 5.38 -21.43
C CYS A 53 3.44 6.07 -20.18
N THR A 54 4.24 6.22 -19.13
CA THR A 54 3.76 6.74 -17.84
C THR A 54 4.25 8.17 -17.56
N ALA A 55 5.18 8.70 -18.37
CA ALA A 55 5.73 10.05 -18.21
C ALA A 55 4.65 11.15 -18.20
N HIS A 56 3.56 10.97 -18.94
CA HIS A 56 2.45 11.92 -19.01
C HIS A 56 1.43 11.75 -17.87
N LEU A 57 1.53 10.70 -17.06
CA LEU A 57 0.68 10.56 -15.88
C LEU A 57 1.06 11.62 -14.84
N PRO A 58 0.09 12.21 -14.13
CA PRO A 58 0.38 13.08 -12.99
C PRO A 58 1.03 12.27 -11.87
N ASN A 59 1.73 12.97 -10.95
CA ASN A 59 2.18 12.33 -9.72
C ASN A 59 0.97 12.05 -8.83
N LEU A 60 0.79 10.80 -8.40
CA LEU A 60 -0.29 10.43 -7.50
C LEU A 60 0.19 10.58 -6.06
N TYR A 61 -0.59 11.27 -5.23
CA TYR A 61 -0.39 11.35 -3.78
C TYR A 61 -1.72 11.15 -3.08
N ILE A 62 -1.84 10.09 -2.29
CA ILE A 62 -3.05 9.76 -1.54
C ILE A 62 -2.90 10.30 -0.11
N ASP A 63 -3.64 11.37 0.17
CA ASP A 63 -3.83 11.89 1.53
C ASP A 63 -5.21 11.51 2.04
N VAL A 64 -5.25 10.66 3.07
CA VAL A 64 -6.49 10.19 3.70
C VAL A 64 -7.25 11.30 4.43
N HIS A 65 -6.61 12.44 4.70
CA HIS A 65 -7.25 13.62 5.30
C HIS A 65 -7.89 14.54 4.26
N ASN A 66 -7.57 14.35 2.97
CA ASN A 66 -8.12 15.16 1.90
C ASN A 66 -9.49 14.62 1.48
N ALA A 67 -10.55 15.40 1.70
CA ALA A 67 -11.92 15.01 1.31
C ALA A 67 -12.07 14.73 -0.19
N CYS A 68 -11.23 15.35 -1.04
CA CYS A 68 -11.26 15.16 -2.49
C CYS A 68 -10.44 13.96 -2.99
N VAL A 69 -9.80 13.19 -2.10
CA VAL A 69 -8.88 12.10 -2.48
C VAL A 69 -9.53 11.06 -3.39
N MET A 70 -10.82 10.77 -3.20
CA MET A 70 -11.57 9.85 -4.03
C MET A 70 -11.70 10.33 -5.48
N SER A 71 -11.89 11.63 -5.69
CA SER A 71 -11.96 12.23 -7.04
C SER A 71 -10.60 12.13 -7.75
N THR A 72 -9.52 12.41 -7.02
CA THR A 72 -8.14 12.23 -7.50
C THR A 72 -7.87 10.78 -7.89
N MET A 73 -8.27 9.82 -7.04
CA MET A 73 -8.11 8.39 -7.32
C MET A 73 -8.89 7.95 -8.56
N ASN A 74 -10.16 8.36 -8.68
CA ASN A 74 -10.99 8.04 -9.86
C ASN A 74 -10.41 8.61 -11.16
N SER A 75 -9.90 9.84 -11.11
CA SER A 75 -9.24 10.48 -12.25
C SER A 75 -7.98 9.71 -12.65
N TYR A 76 -7.19 9.27 -11.67
CA TYR A 76 -5.98 8.49 -11.91
C TYR A 76 -6.29 7.09 -12.50
N VAL A 77 -7.29 6.39 -11.97
CA VAL A 77 -7.75 5.08 -12.50
C VAL A 77 -8.20 5.22 -13.96
N SER A 78 -8.89 6.31 -14.30
CA SER A 78 -9.30 6.58 -15.68
C SER A 78 -8.10 6.72 -16.63
N LEU A 79 -7.04 7.40 -16.19
CA LEU A 79 -5.79 7.53 -16.96
C LEU A 79 -5.08 6.18 -17.12
N LEU A 80 -5.02 5.37 -16.05
CA LEU A 80 -4.47 4.01 -16.11
C LEU A 80 -5.27 3.11 -17.08
N GLY A 81 -6.59 3.24 -17.11
CA GLY A 81 -7.44 2.55 -18.09
C GLY A 81 -7.05 2.86 -19.53
N GLY A 82 -6.72 4.13 -19.83
CA GLY A 82 -6.20 4.54 -21.13
C GLY A 82 -4.83 3.97 -21.48
N LEU A 83 -4.00 3.66 -20.49
CA LEU A 83 -2.75 2.91 -20.69
C LEU A 83 -3.00 1.43 -20.98
N ARG A 84 -4.12 0.88 -20.50
CA ARG A 84 -4.51 -0.52 -20.73
C ARG A 84 -4.77 -0.82 -22.21
N GLU A 85 -5.29 0.16 -22.93
CA GLU A 85 -5.53 0.12 -24.38
C GLU A 85 -4.22 0.13 -25.20
N ARG A 86 -3.11 0.54 -24.58
CA ARG A 86 -1.78 0.59 -25.20
C ARG A 86 -0.91 -0.57 -24.71
N ARG A 87 0.09 -0.98 -25.49
CA ARG A 87 0.98 -2.15 -25.20
C ARG A 87 1.72 -2.08 -23.84
N CYS A 88 1.68 -0.96 -23.13
CA CYS A 88 2.29 -0.74 -21.82
C CYS A 88 1.52 -1.38 -20.64
N ALA A 89 0.26 -1.75 -20.86
CA ALA A 89 -0.61 -2.49 -19.93
C ALA A 89 -0.07 -3.85 -19.48
N TYR A 90 0.72 -4.50 -20.34
CA TYR A 90 1.14 -5.89 -20.17
C TYR A 90 2.35 -6.06 -19.26
N THR A 91 2.90 -4.95 -18.73
CA THR A 91 3.95 -5.03 -17.72
C THR A 91 3.34 -5.42 -16.37
N ARG A 92 3.95 -6.40 -15.69
CA ARG A 92 3.49 -6.90 -14.38
C ARG A 92 3.33 -5.77 -13.35
N LYS A 93 4.14 -4.71 -13.48
CA LYS A 93 4.12 -3.53 -12.61
C LYS A 93 2.82 -2.74 -12.78
N VAL A 94 2.41 -2.41 -14.01
CA VAL A 94 1.16 -1.68 -14.27
C VAL A 94 -0.07 -2.49 -13.83
N GLN A 95 -0.08 -3.80 -14.07
CA GLN A 95 -1.17 -4.67 -13.61
C GLN A 95 -1.29 -4.72 -12.08
N SER A 96 -0.17 -4.58 -11.37
CA SER A 96 -0.17 -4.55 -9.91
C SER A 96 -0.89 -3.33 -9.31
N LEU A 97 -1.07 -2.25 -10.07
CA LEU A 97 -1.90 -1.10 -9.67
C LEU A 97 -3.39 -1.37 -9.89
N SER A 98 -3.75 -2.09 -10.96
CA SER A 98 -5.14 -2.46 -11.25
C SER A 98 -5.68 -3.57 -10.35
N GLY A 99 -4.81 -4.46 -9.86
CA GLY A 99 -5.16 -5.57 -8.96
C GLY A 99 -5.23 -5.19 -7.47
N VAL A 100 -4.86 -3.96 -7.10
CA VAL A 100 -5.08 -3.43 -5.74
C VAL A 100 -6.56 -3.06 -5.64
N GLY A 101 -7.41 -4.07 -5.43
CA GLY A 101 -8.86 -4.05 -5.22
C GLY A 101 -9.53 -2.68 -5.27
N PHE A 102 -9.68 -2.11 -6.46
CA PHE A 102 -10.72 -1.13 -6.77
C PHE A 102 -11.90 -1.93 -7.34
N TYR A 103 -12.57 -2.69 -6.47
CA TYR A 103 -13.90 -3.22 -6.81
C TYR A 103 -14.92 -2.14 -6.41
N PRO A 104 -15.94 -1.83 -7.24
CA PRO A 104 -17.00 -0.90 -6.88
C PRO A 104 -17.77 -1.35 -5.63
#